data_AF-J2RWG5-F1
#
_entry.id   AF-J2RWG5-F1
#
_cell.length_a   1.000
_cell.length_b   1.000
_cell.length_c   1.000
_cell.angle_alpha   90.00
_cell.angle_beta   90.00
_cell.angle_gamma   90.00
#
_symmetry.space_group_name_H-M   'P 1'
#
loop_
_entity.id
_entity.type
_entity.pdbx_description
1 polymer ?
#
loop_
_entity_poly.entity_id
_entity_poly.type
_entity_poly.pdbx_seq_one_letter_code
_entity_poly.pdbx_strand_id
1 'polypeptide(L)'
;MGAANRFVCLKGAWCTATHDSGYVLTIVENPVYFGAACDTADIVVTPARLRVTECRSGALLFTGETSRRSGPAEIRIDDQGTPIVTTSYTTHDRPWMRHRAYNCRSGTFDDELPVVSDNGE
;
A
#
# COMPACT_ATOMS: atom_id res chain seq x y z
N MET A 1 24.77 2.98 3.03
CA MET A 1 23.80 4.09 3.13
C MET A 1 23.38 4.47 1.73
N GLY A 2 22.15 4.14 1.35
CA GLY A 2 21.58 4.56 0.06
C GLY A 2 21.38 6.07 0.04
N ALA A 3 21.52 6.69 -1.13
CA ALA A 3 21.23 8.11 -1.29
C ALA A 3 19.74 8.35 -1.00
N ALA A 4 19.42 9.33 -0.15
CA ALA A 4 18.06 9.78 0.07
C ALA A 4 17.35 10.07 -1.27
N ASN A 5 16.03 9.84 -1.31
CA ASN A 5 15.18 10.04 -2.48
C ASN A 5 15.52 9.16 -3.71
N ARG A 6 16.13 7.99 -3.50
CA ARG A 6 16.33 6.99 -4.55
C ARG A 6 15.94 5.61 -4.08
N PHE A 7 15.46 4.80 -5.01
CA PHE A 7 15.24 3.39 -4.75
C PHE A 7 16.55 2.61 -4.82
N VAL A 8 16.81 1.80 -3.80
CA VAL A 8 17.84 0.77 -3.77
C VAL A 8 17.12 -0.58 -3.87
N CYS A 9 17.47 -1.36 -4.88
CA CYS A 9 16.73 -2.57 -5.23
C CYS A 9 17.61 -3.82 -5.17
N LEU A 10 17.01 -4.90 -4.65
CA LEU A 10 17.46 -6.27 -4.87
C LEU A 10 16.49 -6.92 -5.87
N LYS A 11 17.00 -7.24 -7.06
CA LYS A 11 16.21 -7.76 -8.18
C LYS A 11 15.36 -8.97 -7.78
N GLY A 12 14.05 -8.90 -8.04
CA GLY A 12 13.11 -9.99 -7.76
C GLY A 12 12.78 -10.18 -6.28
N ALA A 13 13.23 -9.27 -5.41
CA ALA A 13 12.99 -9.34 -3.97
C ALA A 13 12.25 -8.09 -3.50
N TRP A 14 12.92 -6.93 -3.54
CA TRP A 14 12.37 -5.68 -3.04
C TRP A 14 13.12 -4.45 -3.57
N CYS A 15 12.49 -3.29 -3.46
CA CYS A 15 13.07 -1.97 -3.68
C CYS A 15 12.71 -1.07 -2.50
N THR A 16 13.69 -0.42 -1.88
CA THR A 16 13.46 0.49 -0.74
C THR A 16 13.90 1.90 -1.09
N ALA A 17 13.18 2.91 -0.62
CA ALA A 17 13.61 4.30 -0.65
C ALA A 17 13.39 4.94 0.72
N THR A 18 14.21 5.93 1.03
CA THR A 18 14.03 6.80 2.19
C THR A 18 13.68 8.19 1.69
N HIS A 19 12.55 8.70 2.15
CA HIS A 19 12.10 10.07 1.89
C HIS A 19 12.82 11.06 2.82
N ASP A 20 12.89 12.33 2.44
CA ASP A 20 13.54 13.38 3.24
C ASP A 20 12.93 13.58 4.64
N SER A 21 11.66 13.20 4.83
CA SER A 21 11.01 13.20 6.14
C SER A 21 11.46 12.05 7.06
N GLY A 22 12.27 11.12 6.57
CA GLY A 22 12.73 9.93 7.30
C GLY A 22 11.90 8.67 7.05
N TYR A 23 10.73 8.80 6.41
CA TYR A 23 9.89 7.65 6.05
C TYR A 23 10.60 6.67 5.13
N VAL A 24 10.47 5.39 5.42
CA VAL A 24 10.99 4.28 4.63
C VAL A 24 9.85 3.61 3.87
N LEU A 25 9.92 3.69 2.54
CA LEU A 25 9.02 3.02 1.61
C LEU A 25 9.70 1.77 1.08
N THR A 26 9.07 0.60 1.23
CA THR A 26 9.55 -0.66 0.65
C THR A 26 8.50 -1.28 -0.27
N ILE A 27 8.89 -1.50 -1.52
CA ILE A 27 8.16 -2.30 -2.49
C ILE A 27 8.66 -3.75 -2.39
N VAL A 28 7.78 -4.70 -2.08
CA VAL A 28 8.10 -6.11 -1.92
C VAL A 28 7.53 -6.91 -3.10
N GLU A 29 8.41 -7.45 -3.93
CA GLU A 29 8.04 -8.29 -5.08
C GLU A 29 7.89 -9.77 -4.67
N ASN A 30 8.79 -10.26 -3.82
CA ASN A 30 8.75 -11.63 -3.34
C ASN A 30 8.13 -11.71 -1.93
N PRO A 31 6.99 -12.38 -1.75
CA PRO A 31 6.27 -12.45 -0.48
C PRO A 31 7.08 -13.01 0.71
N VAL A 32 8.17 -13.73 0.47
CA VAL A 32 9.07 -14.22 1.54
C VAL A 32 9.64 -13.07 2.37
N TYR A 33 9.84 -11.89 1.77
CA TYR A 33 10.37 -10.71 2.46
C TYR A 33 9.29 -9.82 3.09
N PHE A 34 8.00 -10.17 2.93
CA PHE A 34 6.90 -9.33 3.40
C PHE A 34 6.96 -9.04 4.89
N GLY A 35 7.21 -10.07 5.72
CA GLY A 35 7.28 -9.89 7.18
C GLY A 35 8.38 -8.90 7.58
N ALA A 36 9.59 -9.11 7.06
CA ALA A 36 10.71 -8.20 7.32
C ALA A 36 10.42 -6.77 6.84
N ALA A 37 9.76 -6.61 5.69
CA ALA A 37 9.38 -5.28 5.20
C ALA A 37 8.38 -4.60 6.14
N CYS A 38 7.35 -5.31 6.64
CA CYS A 38 6.45 -4.75 7.64
C CYS A 38 7.19 -4.32 8.92
N ASP A 39 8.22 -5.06 9.35
CA ASP A 39 8.93 -4.76 10.59
C ASP A 39 9.90 -3.58 10.47
N THR A 40 10.38 -3.27 9.25
CA THR A 40 11.44 -2.27 9.04
C THR A 40 11.04 -1.03 8.25
N ALA A 41 9.90 -1.06 7.56
CA ALA A 41 9.43 0.06 6.73
C ALA A 41 8.19 0.70 7.34
N ASP A 42 8.02 2.00 7.10
CA ASP A 42 6.81 2.73 7.49
C ASP A 42 5.68 2.51 6.48
N ILE A 43 6.05 2.28 5.21
CA ILE A 43 5.11 2.06 4.11
C ILE A 43 5.58 0.83 3.32
N VAL A 44 4.70 -0.15 3.18
CA VAL A 44 4.93 -1.38 2.41
C VAL A 44 3.97 -1.45 1.24
N VAL A 45 4.51 -1.67 0.04
CA VAL A 45 3.74 -1.87 -1.19
C VAL A 45 4.07 -3.23 -1.76
N THR A 46 3.05 -4.02 -2.12
CA THR A 46 3.28 -5.31 -2.77
C THR A 46 2.22 -5.58 -3.84
N PRO A 47 2.61 -6.09 -5.03
CA PRO A 47 1.64 -6.52 -6.04
C PRO A 47 0.93 -7.83 -5.64
N ALA A 48 1.42 -8.54 -4.62
CA ALA A 48 0.82 -9.78 -4.15
C ALA A 48 -0.57 -9.54 -3.54
N ARG A 49 -1.50 -10.46 -3.81
CA ARG A 49 -2.74 -10.56 -3.02
C ARG A 49 -2.46 -11.34 -1.76
N LEU A 50 -2.32 -10.61 -0.65
CA LEU A 50 -2.15 -11.17 0.67
C LEU A 50 -3.52 -11.39 1.32
N ARG A 51 -3.59 -12.34 2.26
CA ARG A 51 -4.77 -12.51 3.12
C ARG A 51 -4.83 -11.47 4.23
N VAL A 52 -3.68 -10.91 4.59
CA VAL A 52 -3.56 -9.84 5.57
C VAL A 52 -3.81 -8.49 4.89
N THR A 53 -4.53 -7.62 5.59
CA THR A 53 -4.88 -6.27 5.13
C THR A 53 -4.04 -5.19 5.79
N GLU A 54 -3.28 -5.53 6.83
CA GLU A 54 -2.46 -4.61 7.61
C GLU A 54 -1.13 -5.28 8.05
N CYS A 55 -0.10 -4.46 8.27
CA CYS A 55 1.09 -4.88 8.98
C CYS A 55 0.85 -4.74 10.49
N ARG A 56 1.16 -5.77 11.29
CA ARG A 56 1.00 -5.72 12.76
C ARG A 56 1.91 -4.69 13.45
N SER A 57 2.98 -4.29 12.77
CA SER A 57 3.89 -3.23 13.19
C SER A 57 3.29 -1.82 13.10
N GLY A 58 2.13 -1.67 12.44
CA GLY A 58 1.50 -0.37 12.17
C GLY A 58 1.94 0.28 10.86
N ALA A 59 2.81 -0.38 10.08
CA ALA A 59 3.20 0.10 8.76
C ALA A 59 2.00 0.15 7.80
N LEU A 60 1.95 1.21 6.98
CA LEU A 60 0.92 1.36 5.95
C LEU A 60 1.10 0.30 4.88
N LEU A 61 0.05 -0.47 4.59
CA LEU A 61 0.13 -1.59 3.65
C LEU A 61 -0.74 -1.37 2.41
N PHE A 62 -0.10 -1.36 1.25
CA PHE A 62 -0.76 -1.44 -0.06
C PHE A 62 -0.51 -2.80 -0.69
N THR A 63 -1.59 -3.56 -0.89
CA THR A 63 -1.54 -4.85 -1.59
C THR A 63 -2.08 -4.73 -3.01
N GLY A 64 -1.89 -5.77 -3.82
CA GLY A 64 -2.53 -5.84 -5.14
C GLY A 64 -4.07 -5.81 -5.08
N GLU A 65 -4.66 -6.26 -3.96
CA GLU A 65 -6.10 -6.13 -3.70
C GLU A 65 -6.48 -4.66 -3.49
N THR A 66 -5.76 -3.98 -2.60
CA THR A 66 -5.96 -2.56 -2.28
C THR A 66 -5.83 -1.70 -3.54
N SER A 67 -4.73 -1.82 -4.28
CA SER A 67 -4.48 -1.03 -5.50
C SER A 67 -5.47 -1.31 -6.62
N ARG A 68 -6.01 -2.54 -6.73
CA ARG A 68 -7.08 -2.83 -7.71
C ARG A 68 -8.35 -2.04 -7.41
N ARG A 69 -8.68 -1.91 -6.12
CA ARG A 69 -9.90 -1.28 -5.63
C ARG A 69 -9.77 0.24 -5.59
N SER A 70 -8.67 0.76 -5.05
CA SER A 70 -8.41 2.19 -4.88
C SER A 70 -7.81 2.87 -6.12
N GLY A 71 -7.24 2.10 -7.05
CA GLY A 71 -6.43 2.64 -8.14
C GLY A 71 -5.08 3.15 -7.65
N PRO A 72 -4.40 4.00 -8.46
CA PRO A 72 -3.19 4.70 -8.03
C PRO A 72 -3.44 5.48 -6.72
N ALA A 73 -2.43 5.47 -5.85
CA ALA A 73 -2.41 6.20 -4.60
C ALA A 73 -1.23 7.18 -4.59
N GLU A 74 -1.50 8.41 -4.19
CA GLU A 74 -0.50 9.39 -3.79
C GLU A 74 -0.33 9.31 -2.28
N ILE A 75 0.91 9.34 -1.81
CA ILE A 75 1.24 9.40 -0.39
C ILE A 75 2.08 10.66 -0.19
N ARG A 76 1.54 11.61 0.56
CA ARG A 76 2.20 12.86 0.90
C ARG A 76 2.45 12.91 2.40
N ILE A 77 3.67 13.25 2.79
CA ILE A 77 3.94 13.55 4.20
C ILE A 77 3.61 15.03 4.43
N ASP A 78 2.76 15.31 5.41
CA ASP A 78 2.39 16.69 5.76
C ASP A 78 3.43 17.37 6.67
N ASP A 79 3.15 18.63 7.03
CA ASP A 79 4.04 19.45 7.85
C ASP A 79 4.17 18.92 9.30
N GLN A 80 3.23 18.07 9.74
CA GLN A 80 3.26 17.41 11.05
C GLN A 80 4.00 16.06 11.00
N GLY A 81 4.46 15.63 9.82
CA GLY A 81 5.11 14.35 9.60
C GLY A 81 4.15 13.19 9.39
N THR A 82 2.86 13.45 9.21
CA THR A 82 1.83 12.42 9.05
C THR A 82 1.66 12.06 7.56
N PRO A 83 1.58 10.76 7.21
CA PRO A 83 1.34 10.33 5.83
C PRO A 83 -0.15 10.47 5.48
N ILE A 84 -0.45 11.32 4.50
CA ILE A 84 -1.78 11.50 3.93
C ILE A 84 -1.86 10.72 2.62
N VAL A 85 -2.84 9.83 2.52
CA VAL A 85 -3.05 8.97 1.35
C VAL A 85 -4.23 9.47 0.53
N THR A 86 -3.99 9.78 -0.73
CA THR A 86 -5.03 10.14 -1.70
C THR A 86 -5.14 9.07 -2.76
N THR A 87 -6.28 8.39 -2.85
CA THR A 87 -6.53 7.35 -3.85
C THR A 87 -7.37 7.86 -5.01
N SER A 88 -7.15 7.32 -6.20
CA SER A 88 -7.91 7.70 -7.40
C SER A 88 -9.40 7.34 -7.33
N TYR A 89 -9.75 6.26 -6.63
CA TYR A 89 -11.12 5.78 -6.48
C TYR A 89 -11.52 5.75 -5.02
N THR A 90 -12.46 6.62 -4.66
CA THR A 90 -13.04 6.73 -3.31
C THR A 90 -14.43 6.12 -3.18
N THR A 91 -15.04 5.70 -4.29
CA THR A 91 -16.31 4.96 -4.34
C THR A 91 -16.35 4.00 -5.52
N HIS A 92 -17.15 2.93 -5.41
CA HIS A 92 -17.47 2.00 -6.52
C HIS A 92 -18.93 2.09 -6.98
N ASP A 93 -19.62 3.19 -6.65
CA ASP A 93 -21.04 3.43 -6.93
C ASP A 93 -21.37 3.50 -8.42
N ARG A 94 -20.44 4.01 -9.24
CA ARG A 94 -20.66 4.11 -10.70
C ARG A 94 -20.66 2.72 -11.34
N PRO A 95 -21.62 2.40 -12.23
CA PRO A 95 -21.72 1.07 -12.85
C PRO A 95 -20.44 0.59 -13.54
N TRP A 96 -19.70 1.49 -14.18
CA TRP A 96 -18.44 1.16 -14.84
C TRP A 96 -17.26 0.95 -13.87
N MET A 97 -17.38 1.33 -12.59
CA MET A 97 -16.38 1.12 -11.55
C MET A 97 -16.64 -0.14 -10.72
N ARG A 98 -17.87 -0.64 -10.68
CA ARG A 98 -18.28 -1.80 -9.87
C ARG A 98 -17.47 -3.08 -10.14
N HIS A 99 -16.94 -3.26 -11.35
CA HIS A 99 -16.09 -4.41 -11.68
C HIS A 99 -14.79 -4.48 -10.84
N ARG A 100 -14.35 -3.36 -10.25
CA ARG A 100 -13.16 -3.29 -9.38
C ARG A 100 -13.43 -3.89 -7.99
N ALA A 101 -14.67 -3.81 -7.52
CA ALA A 101 -15.17 -4.40 -6.28
C ALA A 101 -15.42 -5.92 -6.39
N TYR A 102 -15.40 -6.50 -7.59
CA TYR A 102 -15.76 -7.91 -7.77
C TYR A 102 -14.71 -8.86 -7.18
N ASN A 103 -15.13 -9.79 -6.33
CA ASN A 103 -14.33 -10.88 -5.80
C ASN A 103 -14.71 -12.19 -6.50
N CYS A 104 -13.82 -12.72 -7.34
CA CYS A 104 -14.11 -13.92 -8.12
C CYS A 104 -14.19 -15.21 -7.29
N ARG A 105 -13.67 -15.23 -6.06
CA ARG A 105 -13.73 -16.41 -5.19
C ARG A 105 -15.08 -16.54 -4.49
N SER A 106 -15.64 -15.43 -4.02
CA SER A 106 -16.97 -15.40 -3.41
C SER A 106 -18.08 -15.19 -4.45
N GLY A 107 -17.75 -14.64 -5.62
CA GLY A 107 -18.73 -14.24 -6.63
C GLY A 107 -19.50 -12.96 -6.27
N THR A 108 -19.03 -12.18 -5.30
CA THR A 108 -19.72 -11.00 -4.76
C THR A 108 -19.01 -9.69 -5.15
N PHE A 109 -19.72 -8.57 -4.98
CA PHE A 109 -19.14 -7.23 -5.05
C PHE A 109 -18.92 -6.74 -3.62
N ASP A 110 -17.67 -6.39 -3.32
CA ASP A 110 -17.31 -5.79 -2.03
C ASP A 110 -17.23 -4.27 -2.25
N ASP A 111 -18.29 -3.55 -1.88
CA ASP A 111 -18.37 -2.09 -2.09
C ASP A 111 -17.66 -1.30 -0.96
N GLU A 112 -17.25 -1.97 0.12
CA GLU A 112 -16.56 -1.36 1.27
C GLU A 112 -15.07 -1.21 1.02
N LEU A 113 -14.61 0.01 0.71
CA LEU A 113 -13.21 0.27 0.40
C LEU A 113 -12.25 -0.29 1.46
N PRO A 114 -11.07 -0.80 1.04
CA PRO A 114 -10.05 -1.17 2.00
C PRO A 114 -9.69 0.09 2.80
N VAL A 115 -9.85 0.00 4.11
CA VAL A 115 -9.34 1.01 5.04
C VAL A 115 -7.83 1.00 4.87
N VAL A 116 -7.30 1.97 4.12
CA VAL A 116 -5.90 2.35 4.26
C VAL A 116 -5.89 3.11 5.57
N SER A 117 -5.27 2.55 6.62
CA SER A 117 -5.23 3.17 7.94
C SER A 117 -4.71 4.59 7.83
N ASP A 118 -5.63 5.55 7.82
CA ASP A 118 -5.31 6.94 8.02
C ASP A 118 -5.10 7.06 9.53
N ASN A 119 -3.85 7.24 9.98
CA ASN A 119 -3.57 7.45 11.40
C ASN A 119 -3.88 8.91 11.80
N GLY A 120 -4.91 9.50 11.20
CA GLY A 120 -5.45 10.82 11.50
C GLY A 120 -6.84 10.71 12.11
N GLU A 121 -6.86 10.54 13.43
CA GLU A 121 -8.00 10.59 14.38
C GLU A 121 -9.21 9.67 14.13
#